data_AF-A0A9C6TTZ2-F1
#
_entry.id   AF-A0A9C6TTZ2-F1
#
_cell.length_a   1.000
_cell.length_b   1.000
_cell.length_c   1.000
_cell.angle_alpha   90.00
_cell.angle_beta   90.00
_cell.angle_gamma   90.00
#
_symmetry.space_group_name_H-M   'P 1'
#
loop_
_entity.id
_entity.type
_entity.pdbx_description
1 polymer ?
#
loop_
_entity_poly.entity_id
_entity_poly.type
_entity_poly.pdbx_seq_one_letter_code
_entity_poly.pdbx_strand_id
1 'polypeptide(L)'
;MAWLVMIASLILVTWIVSLFTILILSFFPFTNHRAAPLRKRNNVLLVIAHPDDESMFFTPTINFLTSRRHNVQVLCLSIDGKGNIRKKELFQACVALKVPMQQVKIVNHPDLQDGFGKVWNHSLLANIIEEQITSHCINMIITFDNYGVSGHCNHRDVHYGVRQLLYDTLQKDIDVWELVSTNILRKYSGPIDIWLTMIWAMLHSSGTIQYFVNEHPRRSYRAMAQHASQWVWFRKLFVTLSSYTYVNTLRKIQH
;
A
#
# COMPACT_ATOMS: atom_id res chain seq x y z
N MET A 1 -8.53 38.91 -6.73
CA MET A 1 -7.56 38.70 -5.62
C MET A 1 -8.25 38.20 -4.35
N ALA A 2 -9.24 38.90 -3.79
CA ALA A 2 -9.93 38.46 -2.57
C ALA A 2 -10.57 37.05 -2.67
N TRP A 3 -11.24 36.75 -3.79
CA TRP A 3 -11.87 35.43 -4.00
C TRP A 3 -10.85 34.27 -4.06
N LEU A 4 -9.66 34.49 -4.62
CA LEU A 4 -8.58 33.49 -4.64
C LEU A 4 -8.07 33.19 -3.23
N VAL A 5 -7.89 34.23 -2.41
CA VAL A 5 -7.47 34.09 -1.01
C VAL A 5 -8.54 33.35 -0.20
N MET A 6 -9.82 33.65 -0.43
CA MET A 6 -10.92 32.93 0.21
C MET A 6 -10.93 31.44 -0.17
N ILE A 7 -10.78 31.12 -1.45
CA ILE A 7 -10.73 29.72 -1.92
C ILE A 7 -9.53 28.99 -1.30
N ALA A 8 -8.33 29.59 -1.33
CA ALA A 8 -7.14 28.99 -0.75
C ALA A 8 -7.29 28.75 0.76
N SER A 9 -7.90 29.72 1.47
CA SER A 9 -8.17 29.60 2.91
C SER A 9 -9.17 28.47 3.19
N LEU A 10 -10.23 28.35 2.40
CA LEU A 10 -11.22 27.29 2.55
C LEU A 10 -10.59 25.90 2.31
N ILE A 11 -9.74 25.77 1.28
CA ILE A 11 -9.02 24.51 1.01
C ILE A 11 -8.10 24.17 2.18
N LEU A 12 -7.34 25.14 2.70
CA LEU A 12 -6.44 24.93 3.83
C LEU A 12 -7.21 24.52 5.09
N VAL A 13 -8.31 25.20 5.41
CA VAL A 13 -9.16 24.85 6.55
C VAL A 13 -9.73 23.45 6.38
N THR A 14 -10.24 23.10 5.20
CA THR A 14 -10.75 21.76 4.91
C THR A 14 -9.66 20.71 5.09
N TRP A 15 -8.44 20.98 4.61
CA TRP A 15 -7.29 20.10 4.75
C TRP A 15 -6.90 19.87 6.22
N ILE A 16 -6.87 20.94 7.03
CA ILE A 16 -6.59 20.86 8.47
C ILE A 16 -7.68 20.07 9.20
N VAL A 17 -8.96 20.36 8.93
CA VAL A 17 -10.09 19.65 9.52
C VAL A 17 -10.02 18.16 9.15
N SER A 18 -9.70 17.83 7.90
CA SER A 18 -9.49 16.44 7.47
C SER A 18 -8.36 15.74 8.21
N LEU A 19 -7.24 16.40 8.48
CA LEU A 19 -6.17 15.84 9.33
C LEU A 19 -6.68 15.54 10.73
N PHE A 20 -7.41 16.47 11.34
CA PHE A 20 -8.01 16.24 12.65
C PHE A 20 -8.99 15.08 12.63
N THR A 21 -9.82 14.95 11.59
CA THR A 21 -10.71 13.79 11.40
C THR A 21 -9.92 12.48 11.36
N ILE A 22 -8.82 12.41 10.60
CA ILE A 22 -7.96 11.21 10.54
C ILE A 22 -7.38 10.88 11.93
N LEU A 23 -6.92 11.88 12.66
CA LEU A 23 -6.41 11.69 14.02
C LEU A 23 -7.52 11.18 14.95
N ILE A 24 -8.72 11.74 14.91
CA ILE A 24 -9.85 11.28 15.72
C ILE A 24 -10.23 9.83 15.35
N LEU A 25 -10.30 9.51 14.06
CA LEU A 25 -10.59 8.17 13.56
C LEU A 25 -9.50 7.14 13.94
N SER A 26 -8.27 7.59 14.21
CA SER A 26 -7.22 6.70 14.72
C SER A 26 -7.47 6.23 16.16
N PHE A 27 -8.18 7.04 16.96
CA PHE A 27 -8.57 6.68 18.33
C PHE A 27 -9.91 5.94 18.37
N PHE A 28 -10.85 6.36 17.51
CA PHE A 28 -12.17 5.76 17.37
C PHE A 28 -12.30 5.23 15.94
N PRO A 29 -11.70 4.07 15.63
CA PRO A 29 -11.75 3.51 14.30
C PRO A 29 -13.21 3.39 13.88
N PHE A 30 -13.52 3.99 12.72
CA PHE A 30 -14.81 3.80 12.09
C PHE A 30 -14.93 2.32 11.74
N THR A 31 -15.58 1.55 12.62
CA THR A 31 -15.85 0.15 12.38
C THR A 31 -16.94 0.10 11.32
N ASN A 32 -16.54 -0.20 10.09
CA ASN A 32 -17.49 -0.55 9.06
C ASN A 32 -18.10 -1.90 9.46
N HIS A 33 -19.19 -1.89 10.25
CA HIS A 33 -19.81 -3.09 10.85
C HIS A 33 -20.25 -4.13 9.81
N ARG A 34 -20.26 -3.77 8.52
CA ARG A 34 -20.60 -4.64 7.39
C ARG A 34 -19.41 -5.17 6.60
N ALA A 35 -18.20 -4.65 6.84
CA ALA A 35 -16.98 -5.24 6.26
C ALA A 35 -16.68 -6.54 7.00
N ALA A 36 -16.34 -7.60 6.26
CA ALA A 36 -15.93 -8.85 6.88
C ALA A 36 -14.70 -8.56 7.78
N PRO A 37 -14.77 -8.85 9.10
CA PRO A 37 -13.65 -8.60 9.98
C PRO A 37 -12.49 -9.48 9.53
N LEU A 38 -11.29 -8.89 9.49
CA LEU A 38 -10.08 -9.67 9.27
C LEU A 38 -9.97 -10.74 10.35
N ARG A 39 -9.62 -11.96 9.96
CA ARG A 39 -9.29 -13.04 10.91
C ARG A 39 -8.24 -12.55 11.92
N LYS A 40 -8.38 -12.98 13.17
CA LYS A 40 -7.46 -12.61 14.25
C LYS A 40 -6.07 -13.18 13.94
N ARG A 41 -5.05 -12.31 13.81
CA ARG A 41 -3.64 -12.66 13.55
C ARG A 41 -3.36 -13.38 12.22
N ASN A 42 -3.71 -12.74 11.10
CA ASN A 42 -3.25 -13.16 9.77
C ASN A 42 -1.73 -13.16 9.61
N ASN A 43 -1.25 -14.07 8.76
CA ASN A 43 0.07 -14.04 8.14
C ASN A 43 -0.10 -13.37 6.77
N VAL A 44 0.29 -12.10 6.69
CA VAL A 44 0.06 -11.24 5.54
C VAL A 44 1.33 -11.13 4.73
N LEU A 45 1.23 -11.33 3.42
CA LEU A 45 2.28 -11.04 2.46
C LEU A 45 1.92 -9.78 1.68
N LEU A 46 2.68 -8.72 1.90
CA LEU A 46 2.68 -7.52 1.07
C LEU A 46 3.66 -7.71 -0.09
N VAL A 47 3.16 -7.78 -1.31
CA VAL A 47 3.98 -7.92 -2.52
C VAL A 47 4.10 -6.55 -3.19
N ILE A 48 5.33 -6.06 -3.33
CA ILE A 48 5.66 -4.77 -3.95
C ILE A 48 6.66 -4.97 -5.09
N ALA A 49 6.68 -4.02 -6.04
CA ALA A 49 7.60 -4.10 -7.17
C ALA A 49 8.98 -3.59 -6.75
N HIS A 50 9.02 -2.47 -6.02
CA HIS A 50 10.23 -1.69 -5.83
C HIS A 50 10.44 -1.27 -4.36
N PRO A 51 11.69 -0.98 -3.96
CA PRO A 51 11.98 -0.31 -2.70
C PRO A 51 11.40 1.10 -2.73
N ASP A 52 10.63 1.51 -1.73
CA ASP A 52 9.87 2.77 -1.60
C ASP A 52 8.36 2.62 -1.74
N ASP A 53 7.90 1.59 -2.46
CA ASP A 53 6.46 1.30 -2.62
C ASP A 53 5.75 1.15 -1.26
N GLU A 54 6.41 0.49 -0.30
CA GLU A 54 5.85 0.27 1.04
C GLU A 54 5.65 1.58 1.80
N SER A 55 6.56 2.54 1.58
CA SER A 55 6.57 3.86 2.21
C SER A 55 5.67 4.86 1.49
N MET A 56 5.54 4.73 0.17
CA MET A 56 4.73 5.64 -0.64
C MET A 56 3.26 5.26 -0.65
N PHE A 57 2.94 3.96 -0.76
CA PHE A 57 1.59 3.52 -1.09
C PHE A 57 0.90 2.74 0.02
N PHE A 58 1.66 1.97 0.81
CA PHE A 58 1.08 0.98 1.74
C PHE A 58 1.19 1.33 3.23
N THR A 59 1.71 2.50 3.59
CA THR A 59 1.91 2.85 5.01
C THR A 59 0.64 2.80 5.87
N PRO A 60 -0.56 3.24 5.43
CA PRO A 60 -1.78 3.05 6.19
C PRO A 60 -2.07 1.56 6.45
N THR A 61 -1.93 0.72 5.41
CA THR A 61 -2.12 -0.73 5.51
C THR A 61 -1.14 -1.38 6.48
N ILE A 62 0.15 -1.09 6.35
CA ILE A 62 1.19 -1.69 7.21
C ILE A 62 1.01 -1.25 8.67
N ASN A 63 0.73 0.04 8.91
CA ASN A 63 0.48 0.54 10.27
C ASN A 63 -0.74 -0.12 10.91
N PHE A 64 -1.83 -0.28 10.17
CA PHE A 64 -3.03 -0.96 10.64
C PHE A 64 -2.73 -2.43 10.98
N LEU A 65 -2.08 -3.17 10.07
CA LEU A 65 -1.79 -4.59 10.27
C LEU A 65 -0.86 -4.82 11.47
N THR A 66 0.21 -4.03 11.58
CA THR A 66 1.18 -4.14 12.68
C THR A 66 0.57 -3.71 14.02
N SER A 67 -0.29 -2.67 14.05
CA SER A 67 -0.96 -2.25 15.29
C SER A 67 -1.95 -3.30 15.80
N ARG A 68 -2.53 -4.11 14.90
CA ARG A 68 -3.43 -5.23 15.25
C ARG A 68 -2.74 -6.58 15.37
N ARG A 69 -1.40 -6.59 15.46
CA ARG A 69 -0.56 -7.78 15.68
C ARG A 69 -0.75 -8.85 14.60
N HIS A 70 -1.03 -8.43 13.36
CA HIS A 70 -0.85 -9.29 12.20
C HIS A 70 0.63 -9.48 11.91
N ASN A 71 0.98 -10.65 11.38
CA ASN A 71 2.33 -11.00 11.02
C ASN A 71 2.58 -10.56 9.57
N VAL A 72 3.25 -9.43 9.37
CA VAL A 72 3.42 -8.82 8.04
C VAL A 72 4.78 -9.21 7.46
N GLN A 73 4.75 -9.79 6.27
CA GLN A 73 5.92 -10.07 5.44
C GLN A 73 5.89 -9.17 4.21
N VAL A 74 7.06 -8.67 3.80
CA VAL A 74 7.22 -7.83 2.62
C VAL A 74 8.08 -8.57 1.61
N LEU A 75 7.53 -8.81 0.42
CA LEU A 75 8.24 -9.34 -0.73
C LEU A 75 8.42 -8.22 -1.75
N CYS A 76 9.67 -7.80 -1.95
CA CYS A 76 10.04 -6.82 -2.96
C CYS A 76 10.67 -7.53 -4.17
N LEU A 77 10.12 -7.32 -5.36
CA LEU A 77 10.43 -8.12 -6.54
C LEU A 77 11.65 -7.64 -7.34
N SER A 78 11.99 -6.36 -7.23
CA SER A 78 13.15 -5.76 -7.91
C SER A 78 13.87 -4.77 -7.00
N ILE A 79 15.12 -4.42 -7.34
CA ILE A 79 15.93 -3.39 -6.64
C ILE A 79 16.39 -2.27 -7.57
N ASP A 80 15.73 -2.14 -8.73
CA ASP A 80 15.89 -1.07 -9.73
C ASP A 80 17.35 -0.78 -10.10
N GLY A 81 18.18 -1.81 -10.17
CA GLY A 81 19.59 -1.72 -10.54
C GLY A 81 20.51 -0.96 -9.56
N LYS A 82 19.99 -0.36 -8.47
CA LYS A 82 20.79 0.40 -7.48
C LYS A 82 21.35 -0.45 -6.33
N GLY A 83 21.29 -1.78 -6.46
CA GLY A 83 22.06 -2.72 -5.66
C GLY A 83 21.82 -2.65 -4.15
N ASN A 84 22.90 -2.81 -3.38
CA ASN A 84 22.87 -2.92 -1.92
C ASN A 84 22.37 -1.67 -1.18
N ILE A 85 22.36 -0.49 -1.82
CA ILE A 85 21.88 0.75 -1.19
C ILE A 85 20.37 0.64 -0.94
N ARG A 86 19.58 0.43 -2.00
CA ARG A 86 18.11 0.35 -1.87
C ARG A 86 17.64 -0.83 -1.05
N LYS A 87 18.41 -1.92 -1.04
CA LYS A 87 18.20 -3.05 -0.11
C LYS A 87 18.26 -2.60 1.36
N LYS A 88 19.31 -1.86 1.75
CA LYS A 88 19.44 -1.33 3.12
C LYS A 88 18.34 -0.32 3.43
N GLU A 89 18.02 0.56 2.49
CA GLU A 89 16.96 1.56 2.65
C GLU A 89 15.60 0.91 2.90
N LEU A 90 15.23 -0.10 2.11
CA LEU A 90 13.99 -0.87 2.31
C LEU A 90 13.93 -1.52 3.69
N PHE A 91 15.01 -2.19 4.13
CA PHE A 91 15.02 -2.78 5.47
C PHE A 91 14.80 -1.75 6.57
N GLN A 92 15.44 -0.58 6.49
CA GLN A 92 15.27 0.49 7.47
C GLN A 92 13.86 1.09 7.42
N ALA A 93 13.30 1.27 6.22
CA ALA A 93 11.93 1.75 6.02
C ALA A 93 10.91 0.78 6.63
N CYS A 94 11.03 -0.51 6.38
CA CYS A 94 10.19 -1.55 7.00
C CYS A 94 10.29 -1.53 8.52
N VAL A 95 11.49 -1.40 9.10
CA VAL A 95 11.66 -1.27 10.57
C VAL A 95 10.99 -0.02 11.11
N ALA A 96 11.07 1.12 10.41
CA ALA A 96 10.35 2.34 10.78
C ALA A 96 8.82 2.14 10.76
N LEU A 97 8.33 1.25 9.90
CA LEU A 97 6.93 0.81 9.81
C LEU A 97 6.58 -0.38 10.73
N LYS A 98 7.48 -0.75 11.66
CA LYS A 98 7.30 -1.86 12.61
C LYS A 98 7.23 -3.26 11.99
N VAL A 99 7.80 -3.42 10.80
CA VAL A 99 8.05 -4.73 10.17
C VAL A 99 9.52 -5.12 10.44
N PRO A 100 9.80 -6.21 11.19
CA PRO A 100 11.14 -6.73 11.41
C PRO A 100 11.86 -7.07 10.11
N MET A 101 13.18 -6.85 10.06
CA MET A 101 13.98 -7.08 8.86
C MET A 101 13.93 -8.53 8.36
N GLN A 102 13.78 -9.51 9.27
CA GLN A 102 13.67 -10.93 8.94
C GLN A 102 12.41 -11.26 8.13
N GLN A 103 11.43 -10.36 8.14
CA GLN A 103 10.17 -10.52 7.40
C GLN A 103 10.18 -9.79 6.06
N VAL A 104 11.35 -9.31 5.62
CA VAL A 104 11.51 -8.61 4.35
C VAL A 104 12.37 -9.47 3.44
N LYS A 105 11.79 -10.02 2.37
CA LYS A 105 12.51 -10.74 1.32
C LYS A 105 12.60 -9.84 0.08
N ILE A 106 13.78 -9.81 -0.50
CA ILE A 106 14.05 -9.07 -1.74
C ILE A 106 14.49 -10.07 -2.78
N VAL A 107 13.83 -10.05 -3.93
CA VAL A 107 14.17 -10.87 -5.09
C VAL A 107 15.14 -10.09 -5.96
N ASN A 108 16.20 -10.77 -6.40
CA ASN A 108 17.14 -10.25 -7.39
C ASN A 108 17.18 -11.21 -8.57
N HIS A 109 16.19 -11.10 -9.47
CA HIS A 109 16.05 -11.98 -10.62
C HIS A 109 16.33 -11.21 -11.92
N PRO A 110 17.14 -11.75 -12.86
CA PRO A 110 17.49 -11.05 -14.11
C PRO A 110 16.27 -10.76 -15.01
N ASP A 111 15.16 -11.48 -14.83
CA ASP A 111 13.91 -11.23 -15.57
C ASP A 111 12.95 -10.23 -14.90
N LEU A 112 13.22 -9.83 -13.65
CA LEU A 112 12.39 -8.90 -12.89
C LEU A 112 13.11 -7.56 -12.69
N GLN A 113 13.69 -7.02 -13.76
CA GLN A 113 14.38 -5.73 -13.73
C GLN A 113 13.39 -4.58 -13.86
N ASP A 114 13.64 -3.50 -13.13
CA ASP A 114 12.81 -2.30 -13.22
C ASP A 114 12.89 -1.62 -14.60
N GLY A 115 11.83 -0.92 -14.98
CA GLY A 115 11.72 -0.16 -16.21
C GLY A 115 10.51 -0.53 -17.06
N PHE A 116 10.23 0.31 -18.06
CA PHE A 116 9.06 0.20 -18.94
C PHE A 116 9.28 -0.70 -20.18
N GLY A 117 10.47 -1.28 -20.32
CA GLY A 117 10.88 -1.99 -21.54
C GLY A 117 10.65 -3.50 -21.54
N LYS A 118 10.30 -4.12 -20.41
CA LYS A 118 10.15 -5.58 -20.30
C LYS A 118 8.99 -5.92 -19.37
N VAL A 119 8.02 -6.65 -19.90
CA VAL A 119 6.93 -7.24 -19.10
C VAL A 119 7.52 -8.37 -18.26
N TRP A 120 7.26 -8.35 -16.96
CA TRP A 120 7.70 -9.42 -16.08
C TRP A 120 6.87 -10.69 -16.33
N ASN A 121 7.52 -11.85 -16.28
CA ASN A 121 6.84 -13.12 -16.50
C ASN A 121 5.89 -13.44 -15.32
N HIS A 122 4.58 -13.48 -15.59
CA HIS A 122 3.56 -13.67 -14.55
C HIS A 122 3.60 -15.06 -13.90
N SER A 123 4.00 -16.11 -14.63
CA SER A 123 4.20 -17.46 -14.07
C SER A 123 5.42 -17.51 -13.13
N LEU A 124 6.51 -16.82 -13.48
CA LEU A 124 7.67 -16.67 -12.59
C LEU A 124 7.27 -15.93 -11.30
N LEU A 125 6.51 -14.83 -11.42
CA LEU A 125 5.99 -14.11 -10.27
C LEU A 125 5.10 -15.00 -9.40
N ALA A 126 4.18 -15.76 -10.00
CA ALA A 126 3.33 -16.70 -9.29
C ALA A 126 4.16 -17.72 -8.49
N ASN A 127 5.16 -18.36 -9.11
CA ASN A 127 6.03 -19.34 -8.45
C ASN A 127 6.79 -18.74 -7.25
N ILE A 128 7.34 -17.54 -7.41
CA ILE A 128 8.06 -16.85 -6.32
C ILE A 128 7.12 -16.54 -5.16
N ILE A 129 5.89 -16.09 -5.45
CA ILE A 129 4.88 -15.76 -4.44
C ILE A 129 4.39 -17.04 -3.75
N GLU A 130 4.18 -18.14 -4.49
CA GLU A 130 3.80 -19.44 -3.95
C GLU A 130 4.84 -20.00 -2.97
N GLU A 131 6.13 -19.85 -3.29
CA GLU A 131 7.22 -20.21 -2.37
C GLU A 131 7.11 -19.44 -1.05
N GLN A 132 6.81 -18.14 -1.11
CA GLN A 132 6.61 -17.33 0.09
C GLN A 132 5.37 -17.74 0.87
N ILE A 133 4.28 -18.05 0.18
CA ILE A 133 3.05 -18.51 0.83
C ILE A 133 3.30 -19.77 1.65
N THR A 134 3.98 -20.75 1.05
CA THR A 134 4.25 -22.03 1.68
C THR A 134 5.26 -21.90 2.82
N SER A 135 6.35 -21.16 2.62
CA SER A 135 7.42 -20.98 3.61
C SER A 135 6.98 -20.27 4.89
N HIS A 136 5.89 -19.50 4.79
CA HIS A 136 5.47 -18.58 5.85
C HIS A 136 4.01 -18.73 6.27
N CYS A 137 3.33 -19.77 5.76
CA CYS A 137 1.92 -20.05 6.03
C CYS A 137 1.04 -18.80 5.82
N ILE A 138 1.26 -18.10 4.70
CA ILE A 138 0.53 -16.88 4.36
C ILE A 138 -0.93 -17.23 4.10
N ASN A 139 -1.83 -16.46 4.69
CA ASN A 139 -3.27 -16.59 4.48
C ASN A 139 -3.91 -15.31 3.91
N MET A 140 -3.10 -14.28 3.68
CA MET A 140 -3.55 -13.02 3.10
C MET A 140 -2.46 -12.40 2.23
N ILE A 141 -2.81 -12.01 1.00
CA ILE A 141 -1.90 -11.29 0.09
C ILE A 141 -2.45 -9.87 -0.10
N ILE A 142 -1.57 -8.89 -0.06
CA ILE A 142 -1.86 -7.51 -0.41
C ILE A 142 -0.91 -7.08 -1.52
N THR A 143 -1.44 -6.50 -2.59
CA THR A 143 -0.64 -6.02 -3.73
C THR A 143 -1.31 -4.83 -4.42
N PHE A 144 -0.79 -4.40 -5.56
CA PHE A 144 -1.38 -3.41 -6.43
C PHE A 144 -2.59 -3.93 -7.20
N ASP A 145 -3.46 -3.03 -7.66
CA ASP A 145 -4.51 -3.35 -8.63
C ASP A 145 -3.98 -3.35 -10.07
N ASN A 146 -4.86 -3.66 -11.02
CA ASN A 146 -4.54 -3.74 -12.45
C ASN A 146 -4.09 -2.41 -13.10
N TYR A 147 -4.26 -1.27 -12.43
CA TYR A 147 -3.77 0.03 -12.89
C TYR A 147 -2.40 0.36 -12.30
N GLY A 148 -2.04 -0.16 -11.13
CA GLY A 148 -0.69 -0.01 -10.57
C GLY A 148 -0.40 1.41 -10.07
N VAL A 149 -1.35 2.00 -9.33
CA VAL A 149 -1.35 3.36 -8.74
C VAL A 149 -1.29 4.50 -9.76
N SER A 150 -0.22 4.55 -10.55
CA SER A 150 0.06 5.59 -11.54
C SER A 150 0.26 5.01 -12.94
N GLY A 151 -0.17 3.78 -13.21
CA GLY A 151 0.05 3.11 -14.49
C GLY A 151 1.41 2.42 -14.60
N HIS A 152 2.14 2.23 -13.49
CA HIS A 152 3.49 1.65 -13.57
C HIS A 152 3.42 0.19 -14.03
N CYS A 153 4.14 -0.14 -15.10
CA CYS A 153 4.13 -1.48 -15.71
C CYS A 153 4.43 -2.59 -14.69
N ASN A 154 5.53 -2.46 -13.93
CA ASN A 154 5.92 -3.47 -12.94
C ASN A 154 4.86 -3.68 -11.85
N HIS A 155 4.15 -2.64 -11.39
CA HIS A 155 3.07 -2.78 -10.42
C HIS A 155 1.90 -3.59 -11.01
N ARG A 156 1.59 -3.36 -12.28
CA ARG A 156 0.57 -4.11 -13.02
C ARG A 156 1.02 -5.56 -13.21
N ASP A 157 2.29 -5.80 -13.48
CA ASP A 157 2.82 -7.17 -13.57
C ASP A 157 2.76 -7.90 -12.24
N VAL A 158 3.00 -7.23 -11.11
CA VAL A 158 2.75 -7.83 -9.78
C VAL A 158 1.28 -8.23 -9.64
N HIS A 159 0.35 -7.36 -10.02
CA HIS A 159 -1.08 -7.68 -10.00
C HIS A 159 -1.40 -8.92 -10.83
N TYR A 160 -0.91 -8.99 -12.07
CA TYR A 160 -1.18 -10.13 -12.95
C TYR A 160 -0.47 -11.41 -12.50
N GLY A 161 0.72 -11.33 -11.90
CA GLY A 161 1.39 -12.47 -11.27
C GLY A 161 0.59 -13.05 -10.10
N VAL A 162 0.00 -12.18 -9.26
CA VAL A 162 -0.90 -12.60 -8.18
C VAL A 162 -2.21 -13.19 -8.73
N ARG A 163 -2.76 -12.62 -9.82
CA ARG A 163 -3.93 -13.21 -10.49
C ARG A 163 -3.61 -14.59 -11.08
N GLN A 164 -2.47 -14.73 -11.75
CA GLN A 164 -2.00 -16.01 -12.29
C GLN A 164 -1.90 -17.06 -11.20
N LEU A 165 -1.27 -16.72 -10.07
CA LEU A 165 -1.21 -17.59 -8.90
C LEU A 165 -2.61 -18.05 -8.42
N LEU A 166 -3.60 -17.16 -8.39
CA LEU A 166 -4.96 -17.50 -7.97
C LEU A 166 -5.70 -18.41 -8.96
N TYR A 167 -5.36 -18.34 -10.25
CA TYR A 167 -5.89 -19.24 -11.26
C TYR A 167 -5.24 -20.63 -11.17
N ASP A 168 -3.92 -20.68 -10.96
CA ASP A 168 -3.15 -21.91 -10.94
C ASP A 168 -3.34 -22.69 -9.62
N THR A 169 -3.52 -21.96 -8.51
CA THR A 169 -3.62 -22.55 -7.17
C THR A 169 -5.08 -22.75 -6.78
N LEU A 170 -5.52 -24.00 -6.60
CA LEU A 170 -6.83 -24.35 -6.00
C LEU A 170 -6.94 -23.98 -4.50
N GLN A 171 -6.02 -23.20 -3.94
CA GLN A 171 -6.03 -22.77 -2.53
C GLN A 171 -7.15 -21.76 -2.28
N LYS A 172 -8.34 -22.27 -2.00
CA LYS A 172 -9.55 -21.51 -1.66
C LYS A 172 -9.47 -20.72 -0.35
N ASP A 173 -8.37 -20.82 0.40
CA ASP A 173 -8.23 -20.30 1.75
C ASP A 173 -7.36 -19.04 1.87
N ILE A 174 -6.86 -18.48 0.76
CA ILE A 174 -6.06 -17.24 0.76
C ILE A 174 -6.93 -16.05 0.38
N ASP A 175 -6.97 -15.05 1.26
CA ASP A 175 -7.61 -13.78 0.98
C ASP A 175 -6.67 -12.86 0.22
N VAL A 176 -7.01 -12.48 -1.02
CA VAL A 176 -6.20 -11.53 -1.80
C VAL A 176 -6.87 -10.18 -1.89
N TRP A 177 -6.10 -9.14 -1.57
CA TRP A 177 -6.54 -7.75 -1.59
C TRP A 177 -5.61 -6.90 -2.47
N GLU A 178 -6.20 -5.97 -3.19
CA GLU A 178 -5.49 -5.04 -4.05
C GLU A 178 -5.71 -3.59 -3.62
N LEU A 179 -4.65 -2.79 -3.67
CA LEU A 179 -4.71 -1.35 -3.43
C LEU A 179 -5.40 -0.66 -4.60
N VAL A 180 -6.54 -0.03 -4.31
CA VAL A 180 -7.33 0.67 -5.32
C VAL A 180 -6.59 1.91 -5.81
N SER A 181 -6.36 1.96 -7.12
CA SER A 181 -5.84 3.12 -7.82
C SER A 181 -6.86 4.24 -7.88
N THR A 182 -6.43 5.44 -7.51
CA THR A 182 -7.28 6.65 -7.51
C THR A 182 -6.86 7.59 -8.64
N ASN A 183 -7.82 8.37 -9.14
CA ASN A 183 -7.53 9.42 -10.13
C ASN A 183 -6.59 10.49 -9.53
N ILE A 184 -5.98 11.31 -10.39
CA ILE A 184 -4.94 12.26 -9.98
C ILE A 184 -5.44 13.31 -8.96
N LEU A 185 -6.69 13.76 -9.08
CA LEU A 185 -7.28 14.75 -8.17
C LEU A 185 -7.41 14.16 -6.76
N ARG A 186 -7.96 12.94 -6.69
CA ARG A 186 -8.13 12.20 -5.45
C ARG A 186 -6.79 11.78 -4.85
N LYS A 187 -5.84 11.39 -5.69
CA LYS A 187 -4.48 10.99 -5.29
C LYS A 187 -3.73 12.12 -4.59
N TYR A 188 -3.90 13.38 -5.03
CA TYR A 188 -3.17 14.54 -4.51
C TYR A 188 -4.02 15.50 -3.65
N SER A 189 -5.21 15.07 -3.21
CA SER A 189 -6.04 15.83 -2.26
C SER A 189 -5.58 15.69 -0.80
N GLY A 190 -4.60 14.81 -0.54
CA GLY A 190 -4.05 14.53 0.77
C GLY A 190 -5.09 13.97 1.74
N PRO A 191 -5.21 14.52 2.96
CA PRO A 191 -6.15 14.07 3.97
C PRO A 191 -7.61 14.35 3.60
N ILE A 192 -7.89 15.27 2.67
CA ILE A 192 -9.26 15.60 2.23
C ILE A 192 -9.97 14.36 1.70
N ASP A 193 -9.22 13.40 1.16
CA ASP A 193 -9.77 12.14 0.65
C ASP A 193 -10.54 11.31 1.69
N ILE A 194 -10.34 11.56 2.99
CA ILE A 194 -11.10 10.87 4.03
C ILE A 194 -12.61 11.05 3.87
N TRP A 195 -13.07 12.24 3.46
CA TRP A 195 -14.49 12.54 3.29
C TRP A 195 -15.10 11.75 2.14
N LEU A 196 -14.42 11.74 0.99
CA LEU A 196 -14.85 10.94 -0.17
C LEU A 196 -14.83 9.45 0.15
N THR A 197 -13.82 9.00 0.89
CA THR A 197 -13.71 7.61 1.33
C THR A 197 -14.87 7.24 2.26
N MET A 198 -15.21 8.08 3.24
CA MET A 198 -16.33 7.85 4.16
C MET A 198 -17.67 7.78 3.41
N ILE A 199 -17.92 8.72 2.50
CA ILE A 199 -19.13 8.69 1.66
C ILE A 199 -19.18 7.39 0.85
N TRP A 200 -18.06 7.00 0.24
CA TRP A 200 -18.01 5.78 -0.56
C TRP A 200 -18.22 4.52 0.31
N ALA A 201 -17.67 4.48 1.52
CA ALA A 201 -17.88 3.41 2.49
C ALA A 201 -19.35 3.28 2.92
N MET A 202 -20.03 4.41 3.13
CA MET A 202 -21.46 4.44 3.47
C MET A 202 -22.33 3.93 2.31
N LEU A 203 -22.00 4.32 1.07
CA LEU A 203 -22.78 3.95 -0.12
C LEU A 203 -22.50 2.52 -0.60
N HIS A 204 -21.26 2.04 -0.47
CA HIS A 204 -20.79 0.76 -1.00
C HIS A 204 -20.29 -0.16 0.12
N SER A 205 -21.17 -0.47 1.06
CA SER A 205 -20.92 -1.45 2.12
C SER A 205 -21.07 -2.89 1.60
N SER A 206 -20.21 -3.29 0.66
CA SER A 206 -19.99 -4.71 0.36
C SER A 206 -18.80 -5.21 1.19
N GLY A 207 -18.84 -6.45 1.67
CA GLY A 207 -17.74 -7.07 2.42
C GLY A 207 -16.43 -7.26 1.63
N THR A 208 -16.37 -6.71 0.42
CA THR A 208 -15.27 -6.79 -0.55
C THR A 208 -14.36 -5.56 -0.52
N ILE A 209 -14.65 -4.54 0.29
CA ILE A 209 -13.85 -3.31 0.37
C ILE A 209 -13.48 -3.01 1.82
N GLN A 210 -12.21 -2.71 2.06
CA GLN A 210 -11.69 -2.31 3.35
C GLN A 210 -10.99 -0.95 3.25
N TYR A 211 -11.13 -0.14 4.29
CA TYR A 211 -10.52 1.18 4.38
C TYR A 211 -9.62 1.23 5.60
N PHE A 212 -8.33 1.50 5.37
CA PHE A 212 -7.35 1.63 6.43
C PHE A 212 -6.91 3.07 6.54
N VAL A 213 -7.37 3.72 7.61
CA VAL A 213 -6.93 5.07 7.98
C VAL A 213 -5.56 4.95 8.63
N ASN A 214 -4.62 5.80 8.22
CA ASN A 214 -3.29 5.81 8.78
C ASN A 214 -3.29 6.44 10.17
N GLU A 215 -3.22 5.59 11.19
CA GLU A 215 -3.12 6.01 12.60
C GLU A 215 -1.83 6.80 12.89
N HIS A 216 -0.82 6.69 12.00
CA HIS A 216 0.50 7.28 12.21
C HIS A 216 1.10 7.89 10.92
N PRO A 217 0.55 8.99 10.36
CA PRO A 217 1.07 9.61 9.13
C PRO A 217 2.54 10.04 9.23
N ARG A 218 3.00 10.40 10.44
CA ARG A 218 4.42 10.72 10.70
C ARG A 218 5.35 9.53 10.40
N ARG A 219 4.89 8.28 10.56
CA ARG A 219 5.68 7.10 10.22
C ARG A 219 5.89 6.98 8.71
N SER A 220 4.91 7.40 7.90
CA SER A 220 5.05 7.42 6.44
C SER A 220 6.19 8.31 5.99
N TYR A 221 6.28 9.52 6.55
CA TYR A 221 7.40 10.42 6.29
C TYR A 221 8.75 9.86 6.77
N ARG A 222 8.79 9.26 7.97
CA ARG A 222 10.02 8.65 8.50
C ARG A 222 10.50 7.46 7.69
N ALA A 223 9.57 6.62 7.22
CA ALA A 223 9.85 5.45 6.39
C ALA A 223 10.37 5.88 5.02
N MET A 224 9.69 6.82 4.36
CA MET A 224 10.17 7.35 3.08
C MET A 224 11.52 8.08 3.20
N ALA A 225 11.78 8.74 4.33
CA ALA A 225 13.09 9.35 4.60
C ALA A 225 14.23 8.33 4.80
N GLN A 226 13.95 7.03 5.03
CA GLN A 226 14.98 5.99 5.02
C GLN A 226 15.47 5.67 3.60
N HIS A 227 14.68 5.98 2.58
CA HIS A 227 15.07 5.90 1.17
C HIS A 227 15.86 7.14 0.76
N ALA A 228 17.01 7.35 1.39
CA ALA A 228 17.84 8.54 1.17
C ALA A 228 18.17 8.78 -0.30
N SER A 229 18.44 7.71 -1.07
CA SER A 229 18.72 7.74 -2.50
C SER A 229 17.53 8.18 -3.37
N GLN A 230 16.32 8.17 -2.79
CA GLN A 230 15.06 8.60 -3.42
C GLN A 230 14.42 9.78 -2.69
N TRP A 231 15.04 10.34 -1.66
CA TRP A 231 14.45 11.38 -0.81
C TRP A 231 14.53 12.81 -1.38
N VAL A 232 14.06 12.94 -2.62
CA VAL A 232 14.07 14.17 -3.42
C VAL A 232 12.78 14.99 -3.22
N TRP A 233 12.79 16.25 -3.67
CA TRP A 233 11.73 17.23 -3.37
C TRP A 233 10.32 16.76 -3.77
N PHE A 234 10.14 16.14 -4.94
CA PHE A 234 8.82 15.69 -5.38
C PHE A 234 8.31 14.47 -4.59
N ARG A 235 9.20 13.63 -4.04
CA ARG A 235 8.81 12.54 -3.13
C ARG A 235 8.34 13.10 -1.78
N LYS A 236 8.95 14.18 -1.28
CA LYS A 236 8.48 14.88 -0.07
C LYS A 236 7.09 15.48 -0.27
N LEU A 237 6.85 16.08 -1.44
CA LEU A 237 5.52 16.57 -1.82
C LEU A 237 4.52 15.43 -1.92
N PHE A 238 4.90 14.32 -2.54
CA PHE A 238 4.04 13.13 -2.63
C PHE A 238 3.63 12.63 -1.25
N VAL A 239 4.57 12.42 -0.33
CA VAL A 239 4.23 11.92 1.02
C VAL A 239 3.35 12.92 1.79
N THR A 240 3.45 14.21 1.51
CA THR A 240 2.63 15.21 2.21
C THR A 240 1.23 15.32 1.62
N LEU A 241 1.13 15.30 0.29
CA LEU A 241 -0.10 15.61 -0.45
C LEU A 241 -0.82 14.36 -0.96
N SER A 242 -0.22 13.17 -0.87
CA SER A 242 -0.86 11.97 -1.38
C SER A 242 -1.91 11.42 -0.42
N SER A 243 -3.10 11.10 -0.92
CA SER A 243 -4.13 10.38 -0.16
C SER A 243 -3.65 9.02 0.34
N TYR A 244 -2.74 8.36 -0.37
CA TYR A 244 -2.12 7.09 0.07
C TYR A 244 -1.31 7.20 1.36
N THR A 245 -0.93 8.41 1.78
CA THR A 245 -0.30 8.62 3.09
C THR A 245 -1.33 8.57 4.22
N TYR A 246 -2.60 8.85 3.94
CA TYR A 246 -3.62 9.04 4.96
C TYR A 246 -4.64 7.90 5.00
N VAL A 247 -4.99 7.34 3.84
CA VAL A 247 -5.98 6.28 3.74
C VAL A 247 -5.59 5.31 2.63
N ASN A 248 -5.71 4.01 2.89
CA ASN A 248 -5.71 2.99 1.85
C ASN A 248 -7.12 2.43 1.68
N THR A 249 -7.55 2.28 0.42
CA THR A 249 -8.75 1.53 0.07
C THR A 249 -8.28 0.23 -0.57
N LEU A 250 -8.60 -0.89 0.07
CA LEU A 250 -8.29 -2.22 -0.42
C LEU A 250 -9.55 -2.90 -0.93
N ARG A 251 -9.45 -3.57 -2.07
CA ARG A 251 -10.54 -4.37 -2.65
C ARG A 251 -10.15 -5.84 -2.65
N LYS A 252 -11.07 -6.71 -2.21
CA LYS A 252 -10.88 -8.17 -2.27
C LYS A 252 -11.02 -8.62 -3.71
N ILE A 253 -10.05 -9.40 -4.18
CA ILE A 253 -10.12 -10.06 -5.48
C ILE A 253 -11.12 -11.22 -5.37
N GLN A 254 -12.14 -11.23 -6.22
CA GLN A 254 -13.09 -12.34 -6.32
C GLN A 254 -12.56 -13.40 -7.30
N HIS A 255 -12.74 -14.67 -6.93
CA HIS A 255 -12.48 -15.84 -7.79
C HIS A 255 -13.51 -15.92 -8.90
#